data_AF-A0A3B9YMT2-F1
#
_entry.id   AF-A0A3B9YMT2-F1
#
_cell.length_a   1.000
_cell.length_b   1.000
_cell.length_c   1.000
_cell.angle_alpha   90.00
_cell.angle_beta   90.00
_cell.angle_gamma   90.00
#
_symmetry.space_group_name_H-M   'P 1'
#
loop_
_entity.id
_entity.type
_entity.pdbx_description
1 polymer ?
#
loop_
_entity_poly.entity_id
_entity_poly.type
_entity_poly.pdbx_seq_one_letter_code
_entity_poly.pdbx_strand_id
1 'polypeptide(L)'
;MREVNAIRSTLPANLVRLDVDKVRTSYTNIVQIAYTGDGVPLRALEDSAEQLKDIIERIPGVRETEVWGAPPTEIHVAVDMGKLSQLGVPVTLVSQALRAESVDAPAGTVHSGARRFNVKATGDFKSLDDIANTVIRAGDGRAMRVKDIATVSWADGESRHLTRFKGQRAIFLTANIKDNQNIFAIRDAIFAAIDALEKELPAGITINRGFDQSVNVAKRLNT
;
A
#
# COMPACT_ATOMS: atom_id res chain seq x y z
N MET A 1 -7.93 -15.67 -15.87
CA MET A 1 -6.88 -16.01 -16.87
C MET A 1 -7.44 -16.22 -18.28
N ARG A 2 -8.39 -17.15 -18.51
CA ARG A 2 -8.91 -17.40 -19.87
C ARG A 2 -9.67 -16.20 -20.48
N GLU A 3 -10.43 -15.48 -19.68
CA GLU A 3 -11.20 -14.29 -20.12
C GLU A 3 -10.31 -13.07 -20.38
N VAL A 4 -9.28 -12.86 -19.55
CA VAL A 4 -8.29 -11.78 -19.71
C VAL A 4 -7.49 -11.95 -21.01
N ASN A 5 -7.09 -13.18 -21.33
CA ASN A 5 -6.42 -13.48 -22.59
C ASN A 5 -7.33 -13.32 -23.82
N ALA A 6 -8.66 -13.45 -23.65
CA ALA A 6 -9.61 -13.34 -24.75
C ALA A 6 -9.85 -11.88 -25.20
N ILE A 7 -9.70 -10.91 -24.30
CA ILE A 7 -9.86 -9.47 -24.59
C ILE A 7 -8.53 -8.77 -24.87
N ARG A 8 -7.41 -9.50 -24.87
CA ARG A 8 -6.08 -8.91 -25.03
C ARG A 8 -5.89 -8.17 -26.36
N SER A 9 -6.60 -8.60 -27.40
CA SER A 9 -6.60 -7.99 -28.74
C SER A 9 -7.47 -6.72 -28.84
N THR A 10 -8.33 -6.46 -27.85
CA THR A 10 -9.18 -5.25 -27.80
C THR A 10 -8.64 -4.20 -26.84
N LEU A 11 -7.57 -4.51 -26.11
CA LEU A 11 -6.89 -3.55 -25.25
C LEU A 11 -6.11 -2.53 -26.10
N PRO A 12 -6.10 -1.24 -25.72
CA PRO A 12 -5.32 -0.22 -26.39
C PRO A 12 -3.85 -0.61 -26.51
N ALA A 13 -3.22 -0.34 -27.67
CA ALA A 13 -1.83 -0.70 -27.94
C ALA A 13 -0.81 -0.03 -26.98
N ASN A 14 -1.23 1.02 -26.27
CA ASN A 14 -0.44 1.80 -25.31
C ASN A 14 -0.76 1.47 -23.84
N LEU A 15 -1.36 0.31 -23.55
CA LEU A 15 -1.67 -0.10 -22.19
C LEU A 15 -0.36 -0.44 -21.42
N VAL A 16 0.02 0.41 -20.46
CA VAL A 16 1.26 0.24 -19.66
C VAL A 16 1.11 -0.85 -18.60
N ARG A 17 -0.08 -0.96 -17.99
CA ARG A 17 -0.35 -1.91 -16.90
C ARG A 17 -1.77 -2.46 -16.99
N LEU A 18 -1.93 -3.75 -16.69
CA LEU A 18 -3.22 -4.44 -16.58
C LEU A 18 -3.31 -5.12 -15.22
N ASP A 19 -4.01 -4.49 -14.28
CA ASP A 19 -4.40 -5.13 -13.03
C ASP A 19 -5.72 -5.88 -13.22
N VAL A 20 -5.75 -7.15 -12.80
CA VAL A 20 -6.94 -7.98 -12.88
C VAL A 20 -7.40 -8.30 -11.46
N ASP A 21 -8.26 -7.45 -10.93
CA ASP A 21 -8.88 -7.65 -9.63
C ASP A 21 -10.08 -8.58 -9.78
N LYS A 22 -9.92 -9.83 -9.34
CA LYS A 22 -11.03 -10.79 -9.33
C LYS A 22 -11.81 -10.65 -8.04
N VAL A 23 -12.67 -9.64 -7.97
CA VAL A 23 -13.59 -9.45 -6.85
C VAL A 23 -14.54 -10.66 -6.78
N ARG A 24 -14.37 -11.49 -5.74
CA ARG A 24 -15.31 -12.57 -5.41
C ARG A 24 -15.98 -12.22 -4.10
N THR A 25 -17.22 -11.75 -4.17
CA THR A 25 -18.08 -11.41 -3.03
C THR A 25 -18.48 -12.61 -2.15
N SER A 26 -17.97 -13.80 -2.44
CA SER A 26 -18.38 -15.07 -1.84
C SER A 26 -17.50 -15.54 -0.68
N TYR A 27 -16.50 -14.77 -0.26
CA TYR A 27 -15.64 -15.18 0.85
C TYR A 27 -16.14 -14.58 2.16
N THR A 28 -16.35 -15.44 3.15
CA THR A 28 -16.75 -15.03 4.49
C THR A 28 -15.50 -14.59 5.24
N ASN A 29 -15.35 -13.28 5.45
CA ASN A 29 -14.33 -12.76 6.36
C ASN A 29 -14.59 -13.33 7.75
N ILE A 30 -13.61 -14.06 8.31
CA ILE A 30 -13.76 -14.71 9.62
C ILE A 30 -13.36 -13.78 10.77
N VAL A 31 -12.49 -12.81 10.47
CA VAL A 31 -12.02 -11.79 11.41
C VAL A 31 -11.95 -10.43 10.73
N GLN A 32 -12.28 -9.40 11.49
CA GLN A 32 -11.96 -8.02 11.17
C GLN A 32 -11.28 -7.37 12.36
N ILE A 33 -10.14 -6.75 12.11
CA ILE A 33 -9.28 -6.13 13.11
C ILE A 33 -9.11 -4.67 12.71
N ALA A 34 -9.16 -3.76 13.68
CA ALA A 34 -9.02 -2.33 13.47
C ALA A 34 -7.83 -1.81 14.29
N TYR A 35 -6.85 -1.25 13.59
CA TYR A 35 -5.71 -0.55 14.15
C TYR A 35 -6.08 0.92 14.32
N THR A 36 -6.03 1.40 15.55
CA THR A 36 -6.27 2.80 15.90
C THR A 36 -5.07 3.36 16.65
N GLY A 37 -4.81 4.65 16.52
CA GLY A 37 -3.81 5.33 17.33
C GLY A 37 -4.06 6.83 17.38
N ASP A 38 -3.92 7.40 18.57
CA ASP A 38 -4.03 8.86 18.76
C ASP A 38 -2.68 9.52 18.49
N GLY A 39 -2.65 10.53 17.63
CA GLY A 39 -1.42 11.17 17.17
C GLY A 39 -0.47 10.29 16.34
N VAL A 40 -0.82 9.03 16.08
CA VAL A 40 0.01 8.10 15.29
C VAL A 40 -0.21 8.34 13.78
N PRO A 41 0.87 8.45 12.97
CA PRO A 41 0.74 8.51 11.52
C PRO A 41 0.02 7.28 10.96
N LEU A 42 -0.88 7.48 10.00
CA LEU A 42 -1.68 6.39 9.43
C LEU A 42 -0.81 5.30 8.78
N ARG A 43 0.33 5.71 8.22
CA ARG A 43 1.36 4.81 7.72
C ARG A 43 1.90 3.86 8.81
N ALA A 44 2.17 4.35 10.01
CA ALA A 44 2.65 3.49 11.10
C ALA A 44 1.58 2.46 11.53
N LEU A 45 0.30 2.81 11.40
CA LEU A 45 -0.80 1.86 11.59
C LEU A 45 -0.86 0.83 10.45
N GLU A 46 -0.64 1.26 9.21
CA GLU A 46 -0.59 0.40 8.02
C GLU A 46 0.60 -0.58 8.09
N ASP A 47 1.81 -0.10 8.38
CA ASP A 47 3.01 -0.91 8.54
C ASP A 47 2.82 -2.00 9.61
N SER A 48 2.18 -1.65 10.74
CA SER A 48 1.86 -2.61 11.81
C SER A 48 0.79 -3.63 11.38
N ALA A 49 -0.19 -3.23 10.58
CA ALA A 49 -1.19 -4.12 10.02
C ALA A 49 -0.59 -5.08 8.98
N GLU A 50 0.29 -4.61 8.10
CA GLU A 50 1.02 -5.45 7.14
C GLU A 50 1.91 -6.49 7.84
N GLN A 51 2.55 -6.13 8.96
CA GLN A 51 3.29 -7.10 9.77
C GLN A 51 2.38 -8.23 10.29
N LEU A 52 1.17 -7.91 10.77
CA LEU A 52 0.23 -8.94 11.21
C LEU A 52 -0.30 -9.78 10.04
N LYS A 53 -0.55 -9.14 8.90
CA LYS A 53 -0.99 -9.82 7.68
C LYS A 53 0.02 -10.90 7.27
N ASP A 54 1.31 -10.57 7.23
CA ASP A 54 2.38 -11.53 6.92
C ASP A 54 2.40 -12.74 7.86
N ILE A 55 2.07 -12.53 9.14
CA ILE A 55 1.98 -13.60 10.15
C ILE A 55 0.73 -14.44 9.90
N ILE A 56 -0.43 -13.81 9.69
CA ILE A 56 -1.71 -14.49 9.48
C ILE A 56 -1.70 -15.32 8.20
N GLU A 57 -1.09 -14.83 7.12
CA GLU A 57 -0.99 -15.55 5.85
C GLU A 57 -0.20 -16.86 5.95
N ARG A 58 0.68 -16.99 6.95
CA ARG A 58 1.43 -18.22 7.22
C ARG A 58 0.61 -19.27 7.98
N ILE A 59 -0.55 -18.91 8.53
CA ILE A 59 -1.41 -19.84 9.28
C ILE A 59 -2.07 -20.82 8.30
N PRO A 60 -1.89 -22.14 8.48
CA PRO A 60 -2.54 -23.13 7.63
C PRO A 60 -4.06 -22.97 7.62
N GLY A 61 -4.63 -22.89 6.41
CA GLY A 61 -6.07 -22.74 6.21
C GLY A 61 -6.53 -21.29 6.00
N VAL A 62 -5.67 -20.30 6.24
CA VAL A 62 -5.90 -18.93 5.74
C VAL A 62 -5.74 -18.93 4.22
N ARG A 63 -6.66 -18.24 3.55
CA ARG A 63 -6.69 -18.07 2.09
C ARG A 63 -6.05 -16.75 1.69
N GLU A 64 -6.47 -15.66 2.32
CA GLU A 64 -6.11 -14.30 1.94
C GLU A 64 -6.32 -13.37 3.13
N THR A 65 -5.41 -12.41 3.28
CA THR A 65 -5.49 -11.35 4.29
C THR A 65 -5.33 -10.00 3.60
N GLU A 66 -6.25 -9.08 3.85
CA GLU A 66 -6.28 -7.77 3.22
C GLU A 66 -6.16 -6.67 4.27
N VAL A 67 -5.29 -5.70 4.01
CA VAL A 67 -5.17 -4.45 4.76
C VAL A 67 -5.82 -3.34 3.94
N TRP A 68 -6.70 -2.54 4.55
CA TRP A 68 -7.41 -1.47 3.87
C TRP A 68 -7.75 -0.30 4.81
N GLY A 69 -8.06 0.85 4.22
CA GLY A 69 -8.33 2.10 4.95
C GLY A 69 -7.15 3.06 5.02
N ALA A 70 -5.98 2.66 4.54
CA ALA A 70 -4.91 3.59 4.25
C ALA A 70 -5.20 4.29 2.92
N PRO A 71 -4.97 5.61 2.79
CA PRO A 71 -4.81 6.22 1.49
C PRO A 71 -3.60 5.55 0.81
N PRO A 72 -3.60 5.45 -0.53
CA PRO A 72 -2.43 4.94 -1.23
C PRO A 72 -1.21 5.78 -0.86
N THR A 73 -0.15 5.13 -0.41
CA THR A 73 1.12 5.80 -0.15
C THR A 73 1.73 6.27 -1.47
N GLU A 74 2.04 7.55 -1.58
CA GLU A 74 2.72 8.15 -2.72
C GLU A 74 4.11 8.67 -2.30
N ILE A 75 5.04 8.70 -3.25
CA ILE A 75 6.34 9.32 -3.06
C ILE A 75 6.34 10.64 -3.81
N HIS A 76 6.55 11.73 -3.09
CA HIS A 76 6.67 13.06 -3.65
C HIS A 76 8.14 13.35 -3.96
N VAL A 77 8.42 13.65 -5.22
CA VAL A 77 9.69 14.20 -5.68
C VAL A 77 9.49 15.70 -5.95
N ALA A 78 9.97 16.52 -5.02
CA ALA A 78 9.89 17.97 -5.10
C ALA A 78 11.16 18.52 -5.75
N VAL A 79 11.06 18.95 -7.01
CA VAL A 79 12.21 19.37 -7.81
C VAL A 79 12.56 20.84 -7.56
N ASP A 80 13.84 21.12 -7.36
CA ASP A 80 14.39 22.46 -7.22
C ASP A 80 14.65 23.08 -8.60
N MET A 81 13.76 23.98 -9.01
CA MET A 81 13.83 24.65 -10.30
C MET A 81 15.04 25.61 -10.40
N GLY A 82 15.50 26.16 -9.28
CA GLY A 82 16.67 27.04 -9.26
C GLY A 82 17.94 26.26 -9.58
N LYS A 83 18.12 25.09 -8.96
CA LYS A 83 19.23 24.18 -9.26
C LYS A 83 19.19 23.65 -10.68
N LEU A 84 18.00 23.25 -11.16
CA LEU A 84 17.83 22.83 -12.55
C LEU A 84 18.24 23.93 -13.54
N SER A 85 17.82 25.17 -13.28
CA SER A 85 18.17 26.31 -14.14
C SER A 85 19.66 26.61 -14.15
N GLN A 86 20.34 26.52 -13.01
CA GLN A 86 21.79 26.72 -12.92
C GLN A 86 22.58 25.64 -13.66
N LEU A 87 22.08 24.41 -13.64
CA LEU A 87 22.72 23.26 -14.28
C LEU A 87 22.32 23.09 -15.75
N GLY A 88 21.40 23.94 -16.26
CA GLY A 88 20.89 23.82 -17.63
C GLY A 88 20.11 22.53 -17.89
N VAL A 89 19.58 21.89 -16.83
CA VAL A 89 18.91 20.59 -16.92
C VAL A 89 17.41 20.79 -17.05
N PRO A 90 16.76 20.29 -18.11
CA PRO A 90 15.31 20.34 -18.23
C PRO A 90 14.65 19.38 -17.22
N VAL A 91 13.56 19.83 -16.60
CA VAL A 91 12.78 19.03 -15.64
C VAL A 91 12.26 17.71 -16.23
N THR A 92 12.08 17.65 -17.55
CA THR A 92 11.66 16.45 -18.26
C THR A 92 12.64 15.29 -18.09
N LEU A 93 13.95 15.56 -17.95
CA LEU A 93 14.95 14.53 -17.70
C LEU A 93 14.75 13.82 -16.36
N VAL A 94 14.29 14.54 -15.33
CA VAL A 94 13.96 13.95 -14.03
C VAL A 94 12.82 12.94 -14.19
N SER A 95 11.76 13.35 -14.89
CA SER A 95 10.61 12.47 -15.14
C SER A 95 10.95 11.26 -16.02
N GLN A 96 11.88 11.42 -16.97
CA GLN A 96 12.35 10.33 -17.83
C GLN A 96 13.21 9.33 -17.05
N ALA A 97 14.13 9.81 -16.21
CA ALA A 97 14.96 8.94 -15.38
C ALA A 97 14.13 8.10 -14.40
N LEU A 98 13.13 8.73 -13.74
CA LEU A 98 12.23 8.03 -12.82
C LEU A 98 11.37 6.97 -13.53
N ARG A 99 10.92 7.24 -14.76
CA ARG A 99 10.17 6.27 -15.59
C ARG A 99 11.03 5.16 -16.16
N ALA A 100 12.30 5.43 -16.44
CA ALA A 100 13.24 4.43 -16.94
C ALA A 100 13.54 3.38 -15.87
N GLU A 101 13.56 3.79 -14.60
CA GLU A 101 13.85 2.92 -13.46
C GLU A 101 12.60 2.27 -12.86
N SER A 102 11.39 2.81 -13.11
CA SER A 102 10.12 2.21 -12.67
C SER A 102 9.08 2.21 -13.77
N VAL A 103 8.67 1.01 -14.16
CA VAL A 103 7.69 0.74 -15.24
C VAL A 103 6.28 1.25 -14.86
N ASP A 104 6.02 1.42 -13.56
CA ASP A 104 4.70 1.74 -13.00
C ASP A 104 4.56 3.18 -12.45
N ALA A 105 5.57 4.04 -12.62
CA ALA A 105 5.49 5.43 -12.16
C ALA A 105 4.62 6.28 -13.13
N PRO A 106 3.42 6.75 -12.74
CA PRO A 106 2.69 7.73 -13.54
C PRO A 106 3.53 9.01 -13.62
N ALA A 107 3.48 9.76 -14.73
CA ALA A 107 3.90 11.16 -14.64
C ALA A 107 2.85 11.87 -13.77
N GLY A 108 3.21 12.14 -12.51
CA GLY A 108 2.34 12.83 -11.58
C GLY A 108 1.80 14.16 -12.13
N THR A 109 0.73 14.63 -11.51
CA THR A 109 0.03 15.86 -11.88
C THR A 109 0.85 17.09 -11.49
N VAL A 110 1.28 17.89 -12.48
CA VAL A 110 2.02 19.13 -12.25
C VAL A 110 1.08 20.19 -11.65
N HIS A 111 1.21 20.49 -10.36
CA HIS A 111 0.52 21.63 -9.75
C HIS A 111 1.35 22.91 -9.94
N SER A 112 0.72 23.98 -10.42
CA SER A 112 1.39 25.23 -10.82
C SER A 112 1.99 25.99 -9.63
N GLY A 113 3.25 26.43 -9.76
CA GLY A 113 4.00 27.22 -8.77
C GLY A 113 5.27 26.52 -8.25
N ALA A 114 5.18 25.22 -7.97
CA ALA A 114 6.29 24.33 -7.65
C ALA A 114 6.01 22.97 -8.27
N ARG A 115 6.86 22.51 -9.20
CA ARG A 115 6.60 21.24 -9.92
C ARG A 115 6.80 20.08 -8.96
N ARG A 116 5.69 19.45 -8.55
CA ARG A 116 5.67 18.22 -7.75
C ARG A 116 5.41 17.03 -8.67
N PHE A 117 6.13 15.94 -8.43
CA PHE A 117 5.90 14.67 -9.08
C PHE A 117 5.47 13.65 -8.03
N ASN A 118 4.31 13.04 -8.26
CA ASN A 118 3.82 11.94 -7.44
C ASN A 118 4.25 10.64 -8.14
N VAL A 119 5.06 9.85 -7.44
CA VAL A 119 5.52 8.54 -7.87
C VAL A 119 4.75 7.52 -7.03
N LYS A 120 3.96 6.67 -7.69
CA LYS A 120 3.33 5.53 -7.01
C LYS A 120 4.42 4.50 -6.72
N ALA A 121 4.59 4.15 -5.44
CA ALA A 121 5.53 3.13 -5.04
C ALA A 121 4.98 1.75 -5.42
N THR A 122 5.26 1.28 -6.62
CA THR A 122 4.88 -0.07 -7.06
C THR A 122 6.11 -0.80 -7.58
N GLY A 123 6.35 -1.99 -7.00
CA GLY A 123 7.29 -3.02 -7.46
C GLY A 123 8.78 -2.73 -7.24
N ASP A 124 9.28 -1.63 -7.80
CA ASP A 124 10.73 -1.48 -8.06
C ASP A 124 11.45 -0.56 -7.06
N PHE A 125 10.77 0.47 -6.56
CA PHE A 125 11.30 1.36 -5.52
C PHE A 125 10.86 0.88 -4.13
N LYS A 126 11.80 0.35 -3.35
CA LYS A 126 11.55 -0.18 -2.00
C LYS A 126 11.79 0.86 -0.91
N SER A 127 12.50 1.94 -1.24
CA SER A 127 12.84 3.01 -0.31
C SER A 127 12.90 4.38 -0.98
N LEU A 128 12.84 5.45 -0.17
CA LEU A 128 13.12 6.81 -0.64
C LEU A 128 14.54 6.94 -1.19
N ASP A 129 15.48 6.16 -0.63
CA ASP A 129 16.88 6.19 -1.04
C ASP A 129 17.08 5.65 -2.46
N ASP A 130 16.30 4.66 -2.87
CA ASP A 130 16.36 4.12 -4.23
C ASP A 130 16.00 5.21 -5.25
N ILE A 131 14.93 5.97 -4.96
CA ILE A 131 14.50 7.09 -5.81
C ILE A 131 15.50 8.23 -5.74
N ALA A 132 15.97 8.58 -4.54
CA ALA A 132 16.94 9.64 -4.33
C ALA A 132 18.27 9.38 -5.05
N ASN A 133 18.66 8.10 -5.19
CA ASN A 133 19.88 7.69 -5.87
C ASN A 133 19.71 7.37 -7.37
N THR A 134 18.49 7.49 -7.91
CA THR A 134 18.24 7.29 -9.34
C THR A 134 19.10 8.25 -10.17
N VAL A 135 19.80 7.70 -11.16
CA VAL A 135 20.78 8.44 -11.96
C VAL A 135 20.09 9.17 -13.12
N ILE A 136 20.35 10.48 -13.20
CA ILE A 136 19.96 11.36 -14.27
C ILE A 136 21.20 11.63 -15.11
N ARG A 137 21.18 11.23 -16.38
CA ARG A 137 22.27 11.49 -17.33
C ARG A 137 21.95 12.78 -18.07
N ALA A 138 22.73 13.82 -17.81
CA ALA A 138 22.66 15.07 -18.57
C ALA A 138 23.39 14.90 -19.92
N GLY A 139 22.99 15.70 -20.92
CA GLY A 139 23.51 15.61 -22.30
C GLY A 139 25.01 15.93 -22.44
N ASP A 140 25.62 16.51 -21.41
CA ASP A 140 27.05 16.83 -21.32
C ASP A 140 27.89 15.65 -20.76
N GLY A 141 27.26 14.50 -20.49
CA GLY A 141 27.92 13.32 -19.92
C GLY A 141 28.04 13.35 -18.39
N ARG A 142 27.55 14.40 -17.71
CA ARG A 142 27.49 14.42 -16.24
C ARG A 142 26.39 13.48 -15.75
N ALA A 143 26.77 12.57 -14.87
CA ALA A 143 25.84 11.80 -14.06
C ALA A 143 25.49 12.61 -12.80
N MET A 144 24.21 12.86 -12.59
CA MET A 144 23.65 13.45 -11.37
C MET A 144 22.60 12.51 -10.79
N ARG A 145 22.24 12.68 -9.53
CA ARG A 145 21.18 11.90 -8.88
C ARG A 145 19.98 12.77 -8.58
N VAL A 146 18.81 12.16 -8.43
CA VAL A 146 17.57 12.87 -8.06
C VAL A 146 17.79 13.73 -6.81
N LYS A 147 18.47 13.21 -5.79
CA LYS A 147 18.76 13.95 -4.53
C LYS A 147 19.55 15.24 -4.71
N ASP A 148 20.30 15.38 -5.80
CA ASP A 148 21.12 16.57 -6.04
C ASP A 148 20.24 17.78 -6.39
N ILE A 149 19.07 17.51 -7.00
CA ILE A 149 18.17 18.49 -7.61
C ILE A 149 16.71 18.37 -7.15
N ALA A 150 16.40 17.45 -6.26
CA ALA A 150 15.05 17.25 -5.72
C ALA A 150 15.08 16.68 -4.30
N THR A 151 14.02 16.98 -3.54
CA THR A 151 13.76 16.35 -2.25
C THR A 151 12.75 15.23 -2.45
N VAL A 152 13.10 14.03 -1.98
CA VAL A 152 12.24 12.84 -2.04
C VAL A 152 11.65 12.62 -0.65
N SER A 153 10.33 12.54 -0.57
CA SER A 153 9.61 12.38 0.70
C SER A 153 8.37 11.52 0.51
N TRP A 154 7.96 10.84 1.58
CA TRP A 154 6.67 10.18 1.62
C TRP A 154 5.56 11.22 1.69
N ALA A 155 4.46 10.94 1.01
CA ALA A 155 3.22 11.70 1.11
C ALA A 155 2.02 10.75 1.06
N ASP A 156 0.97 11.14 1.77
CA ASP A 156 -0.32 10.47 1.63
C ASP A 156 -0.92 10.88 0.28
N GLY A 157 -1.29 9.90 -0.55
CA GLY A 157 -2.06 10.15 -1.76
C GLY A 157 -3.44 10.70 -1.45
N GLU A 158 -4.16 11.13 -2.49
CA GLU A 158 -5.50 11.68 -2.31
C GLU A 158 -6.43 10.65 -1.65
N SER A 159 -6.93 10.98 -0.46
CA SER A 159 -7.76 10.07 0.32
C SER A 159 -9.13 9.92 -0.35
N ARG A 160 -9.32 8.81 -1.07
CA ARG A 160 -10.59 8.49 -1.74
C ARG A 160 -11.66 8.01 -0.76
N HIS A 161 -11.26 7.54 0.42
CA HIS A 161 -12.15 6.96 1.44
C HIS A 161 -11.65 7.28 2.85
N LEU A 162 -12.59 7.52 3.77
CA LEU A 162 -12.31 7.77 5.19
C LEU A 162 -12.68 6.53 6.00
N THR A 163 -11.72 5.94 6.70
CA THR A 163 -11.95 4.80 7.61
C THR A 163 -11.84 5.21 9.06
N ARG A 164 -12.85 4.83 9.85
CA ARG A 164 -12.87 5.08 11.29
C ARG A 164 -13.39 3.87 12.04
N PHE A 165 -12.82 3.64 13.22
CA PHE A 165 -13.31 2.69 14.20
C PHE A 165 -13.64 3.44 15.48
N LYS A 166 -14.89 3.34 15.96
CA LYS A 166 -15.39 4.09 17.14
C LYS A 166 -15.06 5.59 17.15
N GLY A 167 -15.11 6.23 15.98
CA GLY A 167 -14.86 7.66 15.81
C GLY A 167 -13.39 8.06 15.63
N GLN A 168 -12.44 7.15 15.86
CA GLN A 168 -11.01 7.34 15.61
C GLN A 168 -10.62 6.88 14.21
N ARG A 169 -9.60 7.49 13.59
CA ARG A 169 -9.02 7.01 12.33
C ARG A 169 -8.52 5.59 12.50
N ALA A 170 -8.78 4.73 11.52
CA ALA A 170 -8.42 3.32 11.62
C ALA A 170 -7.94 2.71 10.30
N ILE A 171 -6.99 1.78 10.41
CA ILE A 171 -6.67 0.81 9.38
C ILE A 171 -7.36 -0.50 9.73
N PHE A 172 -7.96 -1.15 8.75
CA PHE A 172 -8.60 -2.44 8.93
C PHE A 172 -7.74 -3.55 8.32
N LEU A 173 -7.73 -4.68 9.01
CA LEU A 173 -7.20 -5.94 8.51
C LEU A 173 -8.32 -6.97 8.54
N THR A 174 -8.54 -7.66 7.42
CA THR A 174 -9.54 -8.71 7.28
C THR A 174 -8.89 -9.98 6.76
N ALA A 175 -9.29 -11.14 7.29
CA ALA A 175 -8.75 -12.42 6.85
C ALA A 175 -9.85 -13.42 6.50
N ASN A 176 -9.60 -14.17 5.43
CA ASN A 176 -10.52 -15.12 4.83
C ASN A 176 -9.87 -16.50 4.83
N ILE A 177 -10.67 -17.54 4.99
CA ILE A 177 -10.18 -18.93 5.05
C ILE A 177 -10.45 -19.70 3.76
N LYS A 178 -9.71 -20.80 3.60
CA LYS A 178 -9.95 -21.81 2.57
C LYS A 178 -11.24 -22.57 2.90
N ASP A 179 -11.87 -23.13 1.88
CA ASP A 179 -13.08 -23.92 2.05
C ASP A 179 -12.76 -25.21 2.83
N ASN A 180 -13.76 -25.75 3.54
CA ASN A 180 -13.64 -26.97 4.36
C ASN A 180 -12.57 -26.92 5.47
N GLN A 181 -12.32 -25.74 6.03
CA GLN A 181 -11.42 -25.56 7.18
C GLN A 181 -12.18 -25.38 8.50
N ASN A 182 -11.52 -25.73 9.62
CA ASN A 182 -12.06 -25.47 10.95
C ASN A 182 -11.89 -23.98 11.30
N ILE A 183 -13.01 -23.24 11.23
CA ILE A 183 -13.07 -21.79 11.51
C ILE A 183 -12.56 -21.46 12.92
N PHE A 184 -12.92 -22.28 13.91
CA PHE A 184 -12.56 -22.02 15.31
C PHE A 184 -11.06 -22.18 15.53
N ALA A 185 -10.45 -23.24 14.99
CA ALA A 185 -9.02 -23.47 15.14
C ALA A 185 -8.18 -22.36 14.47
N ILE A 186 -8.61 -21.88 13.30
CA ILE A 186 -7.92 -20.78 12.59
C ILE A 186 -8.12 -19.46 13.33
N ARG A 187 -9.34 -19.17 13.82
CA ARG A 187 -9.59 -17.98 14.64
C ARG A 187 -8.69 -17.95 15.87
N ASP A 188 -8.58 -19.06 16.59
CA ASP A 188 -7.78 -19.13 17.80
C ASP A 188 -6.28 -18.94 17.49
N ALA A 189 -5.80 -19.48 16.37
CA ALA A 189 -4.44 -19.23 15.88
C ALA A 189 -4.20 -17.76 15.52
N ILE A 190 -5.16 -17.11 14.86
CA ILE A 190 -5.10 -15.68 14.53
C ILE A 190 -5.09 -14.85 15.83
N PHE A 191 -5.93 -15.18 16.80
CA PHE A 191 -5.99 -14.45 18.07
C PHE A 191 -4.70 -14.61 18.88
N ALA A 192 -4.09 -15.79 18.88
CA ALA A 192 -2.77 -15.99 19.47
C ALA A 192 -1.69 -15.14 18.79
N ALA A 193 -1.73 -15.00 17.46
CA ALA A 193 -0.83 -14.12 16.73
C ALA A 193 -1.04 -12.64 17.08
N ILE A 194 -2.30 -12.21 17.24
CA ILE A 194 -2.64 -10.86 17.71
C ILE A 194 -2.09 -10.63 19.13
N ASP A 195 -2.34 -11.56 20.06
CA ASP A 195 -1.89 -11.45 21.46
C ASP A 195 -0.37 -11.39 21.57
N ALA A 196 0.36 -12.05 20.65
CA ALA A 196 1.81 -11.95 20.57
C ALA A 196 2.26 -10.58 20.04
N LEU A 197 1.66 -10.12 18.95
CA LEU A 197 2.00 -8.83 18.34
C LEU A 197 1.64 -7.65 19.25
N GLU A 198 0.52 -7.72 19.97
CA GLU A 198 0.07 -6.68 20.92
C GLU A 198 1.15 -6.35 21.96
N LYS A 199 2.01 -7.31 22.33
CA LYS A 199 3.12 -7.10 23.28
C LYS A 199 4.31 -6.35 22.70
N GLU A 200 4.45 -6.36 21.38
CA GLU A 200 5.55 -5.74 20.64
C GLU A 200 5.12 -4.42 19.97
N LEU A 201 3.86 -4.02 20.13
CA LEU A 201 3.33 -2.82 19.48
C LEU A 201 4.05 -1.56 19.94
N PRO A 202 4.39 -0.67 18.98
CA PRO A 202 4.84 0.67 19.31
C PRO A 202 3.82 1.42 20.18
N ALA A 203 4.32 2.26 21.08
CA ALA A 203 3.48 3.08 21.93
C ALA A 203 2.49 3.92 21.10
N GLY A 204 1.21 3.89 21.50
CA GLY A 204 0.15 4.65 20.84
C GLY A 204 -0.65 3.88 19.78
N ILE A 205 -0.23 2.67 19.39
CA ILE A 205 -1.01 1.79 18.51
C ILE A 205 -1.88 0.86 19.36
N THR A 206 -3.15 0.72 19.00
CA THR A 206 -4.10 -0.19 19.64
C THR A 206 -4.77 -1.07 18.60
N ILE A 207 -4.75 -2.37 18.85
CA ILE A 207 -5.47 -3.36 18.06
C ILE A 207 -6.86 -3.56 18.65
N ASN A 208 -7.89 -3.40 17.83
CA ASN A 208 -9.28 -3.65 18.21
C ASN A 208 -9.83 -4.81 17.39
N ARG A 209 -10.41 -5.80 18.06
CA ARG A 209 -11.07 -6.93 17.40
C ARG A 209 -12.48 -6.45 17.01
N GLY A 210 -12.65 -6.04 15.76
CA GLY A 210 -13.84 -5.33 15.26
C GLY A 210 -15.02 -6.24 14.92
N PHE A 211 -14.75 -7.46 14.44
CA PHE A 211 -15.80 -8.41 14.07
C PHE A 211 -15.34 -9.85 14.24
N ASP A 212 -16.13 -10.64 14.97
CA ASP A 212 -15.90 -12.06 15.22
C ASP A 212 -17.15 -12.86 14.80
N GLN A 213 -17.10 -13.49 13.62
CA GLN A 213 -18.22 -14.27 13.09
C GLN A 213 -18.47 -15.56 13.89
N SER A 214 -17.51 -16.04 14.70
CA SER A 214 -17.69 -17.26 15.49
C SER A 214 -18.82 -17.11 16.53
N VAL A 215 -19.02 -15.89 17.03
CA VAL A 215 -20.08 -15.56 17.99
C VAL A 215 -21.47 -15.71 17.36
N ASN A 216 -21.63 -15.37 16.08
CA ASN A 216 -22.91 -15.49 15.37
C ASN A 216 -23.22 -16.92 14.92
N VAL A 217 -22.20 -17.71 14.57
CA VAL A 217 -22.37 -19.13 14.20
C VAL A 217 -22.65 -19.99 15.43
N ALA A 218 -21.95 -19.76 16.56
CA ALA A 218 -22.20 -20.46 17.83
C ALA A 218 -23.64 -20.25 18.33
N LYS A 219 -24.21 -19.06 18.09
CA LYS A 219 -25.61 -18.76 18.45
C LYS A 219 -26.64 -19.54 17.62
N ARG A 220 -26.31 -19.95 16.39
CA ARG A 220 -27.21 -20.67 15.48
C ARG A 220 -27.19 -22.19 15.66
N LEU A 221 -26.13 -22.74 16.24
CA LEU A 221 -26.02 -24.18 16.52
C LEU A 221 -26.63 -24.59 17.88
N ASN A 222 -26.96 -23.60 18.73
CA ASN A 222 -27.62 -23.80 20.03
C ASN A 222 -29.12 -23.41 20.02
N THR A 223 -29.76 -23.33 18.86
CA THR A 223 -31.23 -23.20 18.70
C THR A 223 -31.72 -24.36 17.84
#